data_AF-A0A0F0GQ75-F1
#
_entry.id   AF-A0A0F0GQ75-F1
#
_cell.length_a   1.000
_cell.length_b   1.000
_cell.length_c   1.000
_cell.angle_alpha   90.00
_cell.angle_beta   90.00
_cell.angle_gamma   90.00
#
_symmetry.space_group_name_H-M   'P 1'
#
loop_
_entity.id
_entity.type
_entity.pdbx_description
1 polymer ?
#
loop_
_entity_poly.entity_id
_entity_poly.type
_entity_poly.pdbx_seq_one_letter_code
_entity_poly.pdbx_strand_id
1 'polypeptide(L)'
;MRLNWPSPAQEWTEALPVGNGRLGAMVFGGAGRSRVQVNDATVWSGTADGPSRALADVLAAGAGPERLAEVRAAIFSGDLQRATDLLMSFEGPYSQTFLPYVDLWITLPDGVSQGRTLDLRTGVVTEHLTIGANEVLRRVWASETALCVEIIGVVPLDVELTTPLRKVSREGLSLVVDI
;
A
#
# COMPACT_ATOMS: atom_id res chain seq x y z
N MET A 1 -17.41 17.38 -6.19
CA MET A 1 -17.57 16.25 -7.13
C MET A 1 -17.62 15.00 -6.29
N ARG A 2 -18.57 14.09 -6.54
CA ARG A 2 -18.76 12.87 -5.75
C ARG A 2 -18.75 11.66 -6.64
N LEU A 3 -18.12 10.59 -6.19
CA LEU A 3 -18.14 9.28 -6.81
C LEU A 3 -18.93 8.34 -5.90
N ASN A 4 -19.89 7.60 -6.46
CA ASN A 4 -20.84 6.79 -5.68
C ASN A 4 -20.80 5.33 -6.14
N TRP A 5 -20.81 4.42 -5.17
CA TRP A 5 -20.91 2.98 -5.38
C TRP A 5 -22.11 2.46 -4.60
N PRO A 6 -23.02 1.70 -5.24
CA PRO A 6 -24.26 1.27 -4.60
C PRO A 6 -24.06 0.16 -3.57
N SER A 7 -22.87 -0.43 -3.49
CA SER A 7 -22.57 -1.58 -2.62
C SER A 7 -21.19 -1.47 -1.95
N PRO A 8 -20.97 -2.22 -0.86
CA PRO A 8 -19.63 -2.52 -0.35
C PRO A 8 -18.74 -3.14 -1.43
N ALA A 9 -17.43 -2.96 -1.29
CA ALA A 9 -16.45 -3.58 -2.18
C ALA A 9 -16.30 -5.06 -1.83
N GLN A 10 -16.31 -5.93 -2.84
CA GLN A 10 -15.92 -7.33 -2.72
C GLN A 10 -14.45 -7.52 -3.04
N GLU A 11 -13.92 -6.70 -3.94
CA GLU A 11 -12.52 -6.74 -4.37
C GLU A 11 -11.80 -5.41 -4.12
N TRP A 12 -10.47 -5.46 -4.10
CA TRP A 12 -9.64 -4.28 -3.82
C TRP A 12 -9.83 -3.15 -4.83
N THR A 13 -10.05 -3.48 -6.09
CA THR A 13 -10.29 -2.53 -7.20
C THR A 13 -11.62 -1.77 -7.06
N GLU A 14 -12.53 -2.24 -6.21
CA GLU A 14 -13.81 -1.59 -5.91
C GLU A 14 -13.77 -0.76 -4.61
N ALA A 15 -12.67 -0.85 -3.85
CA ALA A 15 -12.48 -0.10 -2.62
C ALA A 15 -12.13 1.37 -2.92
N LEU A 16 -12.51 2.28 -2.02
CA LEU A 16 -12.37 3.72 -2.25
C LEU A 16 -11.08 4.25 -1.62
N PRO A 17 -10.21 4.93 -2.38
CA PRO A 17 -8.96 5.45 -1.85
C PRO A 17 -9.17 6.72 -1.03
N VAL A 18 -8.49 6.81 0.10
CA VAL A 18 -8.23 8.05 0.86
C VAL A 18 -6.75 8.15 1.20
N GLY A 19 -6.20 9.35 1.32
CA GLY A 19 -4.78 9.50 1.69
C GLY A 19 -4.35 10.94 1.88
N ASN A 20 -3.24 11.13 2.59
CA ASN A 20 -2.64 12.43 2.90
C ASN A 20 -1.24 12.62 2.29
N GLY A 21 -0.86 11.76 1.34
CA GLY A 21 0.48 11.73 0.74
C GLY A 21 1.49 10.84 1.46
N ARG A 22 1.28 10.52 2.74
CA ARG A 22 2.08 9.54 3.50
C ARG A 22 1.28 8.29 3.82
N LEU A 23 0.19 8.44 4.55
CA LEU A 23 -0.77 7.38 4.83
C LEU A 23 -1.80 7.33 3.71
N GLY A 24 -2.08 6.12 3.25
CA GLY A 24 -3.14 5.82 2.30
C GLY A 24 -4.02 4.69 2.82
N ALA A 25 -5.28 4.65 2.40
CA ALA A 25 -6.16 3.55 2.72
C ALA A 25 -7.16 3.25 1.60
N MET A 26 -7.54 1.98 1.50
CA MET A 26 -8.58 1.48 0.61
C MET A 26 -9.78 1.02 1.44
N VAL A 27 -10.90 1.72 1.29
CA VAL A 27 -12.09 1.57 2.15
C VAL A 27 -13.11 0.64 1.49
N PHE A 28 -13.35 -0.53 2.08
CA PHE A 28 -14.28 -1.53 1.53
C PHE A 28 -15.74 -1.27 1.90
N GLY A 29 -15.98 -0.80 3.14
CA GLY A 29 -17.32 -0.63 3.71
C GLY A 29 -18.06 -1.94 3.99
N GLY A 30 -19.36 -1.85 4.20
CA GLY A 30 -20.24 -2.98 4.56
C GLY A 30 -20.44 -3.16 6.07
N ALA A 31 -21.58 -3.75 6.44
CA ALA A 31 -21.83 -4.23 7.79
C ALA A 31 -21.07 -5.55 8.05
N GLY A 32 -21.16 -6.11 9.25
CA GLY A 32 -20.36 -7.27 9.62
C GLY A 32 -18.87 -6.91 9.72
N ARG A 33 -18.00 -7.84 9.33
CA ARG A 33 -16.54 -7.66 9.34
C ARG A 33 -16.08 -6.97 8.06
N SER A 34 -15.81 -5.67 8.15
CA SER A 34 -15.41 -4.82 7.03
C SER A 34 -13.94 -4.42 7.11
N ARG A 35 -13.32 -4.14 5.95
CA ARG A 35 -11.89 -3.84 5.84
C ARG A 35 -11.62 -2.38 5.47
N VAL A 36 -10.63 -1.80 6.13
CA VAL A 36 -9.88 -0.63 5.68
C VAL A 36 -8.42 -1.07 5.55
N GLN A 37 -7.96 -1.35 4.32
CA GLN A 37 -6.55 -1.64 4.09
C GLN A 37 -5.78 -0.34 4.20
N VAL A 38 -4.69 -0.32 4.94
CA VAL A 38 -3.86 0.87 5.18
C VAL A 38 -2.46 0.64 4.63
N ASN A 39 -1.90 1.68 4.01
CA ASN A 39 -0.51 1.74 3.62
C ASN A 39 0.19 3.01 4.11
N ASP A 40 1.51 2.93 4.16
CA ASP A 40 2.38 4.06 4.46
C ASP A 40 3.47 4.14 3.37
N ALA A 41 3.71 5.34 2.86
CA ALA A 41 4.63 5.61 1.75
C ALA A 41 6.06 5.14 2.00
N THR A 42 6.47 4.93 3.26
CA THR A 42 7.83 4.50 3.60
C THR A 42 8.00 3.00 3.79
N VAL A 43 6.93 2.20 3.63
CA VAL A 43 6.99 0.74 3.86
C VAL A 43 7.47 0.04 2.59
N TRP A 44 8.79 -0.11 2.48
CA TRP A 44 9.49 -0.74 1.37
C TRP A 44 10.40 -1.85 1.87
N SER A 45 10.60 -2.87 1.05
CA SER A 45 11.60 -3.91 1.35
C SER A 45 13.02 -3.36 1.32
N GLY A 46 13.94 -4.13 1.91
CA GLY A 46 15.38 -3.90 1.80
C GLY A 46 15.95 -3.08 2.95
N THR A 47 17.20 -2.65 2.80
CA THR A 47 17.94 -1.96 3.85
C THR A 47 18.56 -0.67 3.31
N ALA A 48 18.84 0.26 4.22
CA ALA A 48 19.43 1.56 3.87
C ALA A 48 20.79 1.43 3.16
N ASP A 49 21.56 0.38 3.45
CA ASP A 49 22.87 0.11 2.83
C ASP A 49 22.78 -0.76 1.56
N GLY A 50 21.60 -1.29 1.23
CA GLY A 50 21.36 -2.13 0.06
C GLY A 50 21.86 -1.51 -1.27
N PRO A 51 21.52 -0.24 -1.59
CA PRO A 51 22.00 0.41 -2.81
C PRO A 51 23.52 0.51 -2.91
N SER A 52 24.20 0.83 -1.82
CA SER A 52 25.67 0.96 -1.80
C SER A 52 26.36 -0.39 -1.98
N ARG A 53 25.81 -1.47 -1.40
CA ARG A 53 26.30 -2.84 -1.63
C ARG A 53 26.11 -3.27 -3.07
N ALA A 54 24.91 -3.06 -3.63
CA ALA A 54 24.61 -3.38 -5.02
C ALA A 54 25.56 -2.66 -5.99
N LEU A 55 25.86 -1.38 -5.74
CA LEU A 55 26.84 -0.64 -6.53
C LEU A 55 28.25 -1.23 -6.42
N ALA A 56 28.68 -1.60 -5.20
CA ALA A 56 29.98 -2.22 -4.99
C ALA A 56 30.12 -3.54 -5.76
N ASP A 57 29.08 -4.37 -5.80
CA ASP A 57 29.06 -5.63 -6.53
C ASP A 57 29.15 -5.42 -8.05
N VAL A 58 28.41 -4.44 -8.59
CA VAL A 58 28.47 -4.06 -10.01
C VAL A 58 29.85 -3.57 -10.41
N LEU A 59 30.48 -2.73 -9.58
CA LEU A 59 31.85 -2.28 -9.80
C LEU A 59 32.86 -3.43 -9.73
N ALA A 60 32.68 -4.36 -8.78
CA ALA A 60 33.52 -5.55 -8.65
C ALA A 60 33.39 -6.52 -9.85
N ALA A 61 32.21 -6.56 -10.50
CA ALA A 61 31.99 -7.28 -11.75
C ALA A 61 32.68 -6.64 -12.96
N GLY A 62 33.33 -5.49 -12.79
CA GLY A 62 34.09 -4.79 -13.82
C GLY A 62 33.27 -3.77 -14.60
N ALA A 63 32.09 -3.36 -14.09
CA ALA A 63 31.42 -2.18 -14.61
C ALA A 63 32.30 -0.94 -14.40
N GLY A 64 32.40 -0.11 -15.44
CA GLY A 64 33.18 1.11 -15.37
C GLY A 64 33.48 1.70 -16.75
N PRO A 65 34.20 2.84 -16.80
CA PRO A 65 34.52 3.52 -18.04
C PRO A 65 35.26 2.65 -19.07
N GLU A 66 36.18 1.80 -18.60
CA GLU A 66 36.97 0.91 -19.46
C GLU A 66 36.07 -0.16 -20.13
N ARG A 67 35.24 -0.85 -19.34
CA ARG A 67 34.27 -1.80 -19.88
C ARG A 67 33.28 -1.15 -20.83
N LEU A 68 32.83 0.07 -20.53
CA LEU A 68 31.94 0.82 -21.43
C LEU A 68 32.62 1.14 -22.77
N ALA A 69 33.94 1.40 -22.77
CA ALA A 69 34.69 1.59 -24.00
C ALA A 69 34.77 0.29 -24.82
N GLU A 70 34.97 -0.87 -24.18
CA GLU A 70 34.93 -2.18 -24.85
C GLU A 70 33.56 -2.49 -25.46
N VAL A 71 32.47 -2.22 -24.73
CA VAL A 71 31.10 -2.36 -25.23
C VAL A 71 30.92 -1.54 -26.51
N ARG A 72 31.30 -0.26 -26.48
CA ARG A 72 31.19 0.65 -27.64
C ARG A 72 32.01 0.14 -28.83
N ALA A 73 33.23 -0.34 -28.59
CA ALA A 73 34.07 -0.90 -29.65
C ALA A 73 33.41 -2.14 -30.30
N ALA A 74 32.86 -3.05 -29.50
CA ALA A 74 32.16 -4.23 -29.99
C ALA A 74 30.91 -3.86 -30.83
N ILE A 75 30.14 -2.85 -30.40
CA ILE A 75 29.02 -2.31 -31.18
C ILE A 75 29.50 -1.75 -32.52
N PHE A 76 30.56 -0.93 -32.53
CA PHE A 76 31.07 -0.31 -33.76
C PHE A 76 31.69 -1.32 -34.74
N SER A 77 32.20 -2.44 -34.26
CA SER A 77 32.68 -3.54 -35.10
C SER A 77 31.56 -4.49 -35.56
N GLY A 78 30.32 -4.29 -35.11
CA GLY A 78 29.18 -5.16 -35.41
C GLY A 78 29.12 -6.46 -34.60
N ASP A 79 29.97 -6.62 -33.59
CA ASP A 79 29.98 -7.80 -32.70
C ASP A 79 28.98 -7.59 -31.54
N LEU A 80 27.70 -7.75 -31.87
CA LEU A 80 26.62 -7.49 -30.92
C LEU A 80 26.57 -8.51 -29.78
N GLN A 81 26.97 -9.76 -30.02
CA GLN A 81 27.01 -10.78 -28.96
C GLN A 81 28.02 -10.38 -27.88
N ARG A 82 29.25 -10.02 -28.29
CA ARG A 82 30.27 -9.54 -27.35
C ARG A 82 29.80 -8.27 -26.64
N ALA A 83 29.15 -7.34 -27.34
CA ALA A 83 28.62 -6.13 -26.73
C ALA A 83 27.61 -6.46 -25.61
N THR A 84 26.69 -7.40 -25.85
CA THR A 84 25.74 -7.88 -24.85
C THR A 84 26.44 -8.52 -23.66
N ASP A 85 27.37 -9.43 -23.90
CA ASP A 85 28.10 -10.12 -22.82
C ASP A 85 28.86 -9.13 -21.92
N LEU A 86 29.48 -8.11 -22.52
CA LEU A 86 30.18 -7.04 -21.80
C LEU A 86 29.22 -6.11 -21.05
N LEU A 87 28.01 -5.88 -21.57
CA LEU A 87 27.00 -5.05 -20.91
C LEU A 87 26.45 -5.69 -19.64
N MET A 88 26.41 -7.02 -19.57
CA MET A 88 25.90 -7.75 -18.40
C MET A 88 26.64 -7.38 -17.10
N SER A 89 27.90 -6.94 -17.16
CA SER A 89 28.62 -6.53 -15.95
C SER A 89 28.06 -5.27 -15.30
N PHE A 90 27.25 -4.47 -16.02
CA PHE A 90 26.59 -3.27 -15.48
C PHE A 90 25.25 -3.57 -14.80
N GLU A 91 24.77 -4.81 -14.86
CA GLU A 91 23.51 -5.18 -14.22
C GLU A 91 23.69 -5.43 -12.72
N GLY A 92 22.76 -4.89 -11.95
CA GLY A 92 22.63 -5.14 -10.51
C GLY A 92 21.34 -5.86 -10.17
N PRO A 93 21.05 -6.08 -8.88
CA PRO A 93 19.76 -6.61 -8.45
C PRO A 93 18.61 -5.69 -8.85
N TYR A 94 17.40 -6.26 -8.93
CA TYR A 94 16.18 -5.47 -9.10
C TYR A 94 15.96 -4.50 -7.93
N SER A 95 15.16 -3.46 -8.19
CA SER A 95 14.75 -2.50 -7.16
C SER A 95 13.96 -3.17 -6.03
N GLN A 96 13.94 -2.50 -4.88
CA GLN A 96 13.09 -2.89 -3.76
C GLN A 96 11.61 -2.74 -4.10
N THR A 97 10.76 -3.44 -3.34
CA THR A 97 9.32 -3.52 -3.57
C THR A 97 8.55 -2.78 -2.49
N PHE A 98 7.50 -2.08 -2.89
CA PHE A 98 6.55 -1.45 -1.95
C PHE A 98 5.65 -2.51 -1.32
N LEU A 99 5.53 -2.50 0.01
CA LEU A 99 4.88 -3.58 0.75
C LEU A 99 3.49 -3.19 1.26
N PRO A 100 2.54 -4.15 1.35
CA PRO A 100 1.28 -3.95 2.04
C PRO A 100 1.50 -3.85 3.56
N TYR A 101 1.04 -2.77 4.18
CA TYR A 101 1.37 -2.46 5.57
C TYR A 101 0.45 -3.16 6.58
N VAL A 102 -0.80 -2.72 6.73
CA VAL A 102 -1.74 -3.27 7.72
C VAL A 102 -3.18 -3.25 7.21
N ASP A 103 -4.00 -4.19 7.66
CA ASP A 103 -5.45 -4.17 7.48
C ASP A 103 -6.10 -3.81 8.83
N LEU A 104 -6.89 -2.74 8.84
CA LEU A 104 -7.81 -2.39 9.92
C LEU A 104 -9.16 -3.03 9.65
N TRP A 105 -9.54 -3.97 10.50
CA TRP A 105 -10.84 -4.62 10.47
C TRP A 105 -11.78 -3.94 11.46
N ILE A 106 -12.98 -3.63 11.00
CA ILE A 106 -14.06 -3.07 11.82
C ILE A 106 -15.24 -4.03 11.72
N THR A 107 -15.62 -4.60 12.85
CA THR A 107 -16.74 -5.53 12.94
C THR A 107 -17.93 -4.82 13.58
N LEU A 108 -18.96 -4.60 12.77
CA LEU A 108 -20.29 -4.17 13.24
C LEU A 108 -21.23 -5.38 13.22
N PRO A 109 -22.38 -5.35 13.90
CA PRO A 109 -23.44 -6.33 13.67
C PRO A 109 -23.90 -6.33 12.21
N ASP A 110 -24.58 -7.41 11.83
CA ASP A 110 -25.16 -7.53 10.49
C ASP A 110 -26.17 -6.40 10.23
N GLY A 111 -26.20 -5.98 8.97
CA GLY A 111 -27.01 -4.86 8.52
C GLY A 111 -26.88 -4.64 7.03
N VAL A 112 -27.48 -3.56 6.55
CA VAL A 112 -27.53 -3.24 5.12
C VAL A 112 -26.76 -1.95 4.89
N SER A 113 -25.77 -1.99 3.99
CA SER A 113 -25.12 -0.78 3.46
C SER A 113 -25.99 -0.18 2.36
N GLN A 114 -26.18 1.13 2.40
CA GLN A 114 -26.89 1.90 1.38
C GLN A 114 -25.93 2.41 0.28
N GLY A 115 -24.69 1.94 0.28
CA GLY A 115 -23.65 2.35 -0.65
C GLY A 115 -22.65 3.33 -0.03
N ARG A 116 -21.58 3.57 -0.78
CA ARG A 116 -20.40 4.34 -0.37
C ARG A 116 -20.20 5.51 -1.32
N THR A 117 -19.81 6.65 -0.77
CA THR A 117 -19.53 7.88 -1.53
C THR A 117 -18.14 8.38 -1.20
N LEU A 118 -17.33 8.70 -2.21
CA LEU A 118 -16.10 9.48 -2.07
C LEU A 118 -16.36 10.91 -2.54
N ASP A 119 -16.27 11.88 -1.61
CA ASP A 119 -16.35 13.31 -1.96
C ASP A 119 -14.94 13.85 -2.25
N LEU A 120 -14.67 14.15 -3.53
CA LEU A 120 -13.36 14.59 -3.99
C LEU A 120 -13.02 16.03 -3.59
N ARG A 121 -13.95 16.77 -2.98
CA ARG A 121 -13.64 18.10 -2.41
C ARG A 121 -13.09 18.01 -1.00
N THR A 122 -13.48 16.98 -0.26
CA THR A 122 -13.10 16.81 1.15
C THR A 122 -12.14 15.64 1.37
N GLY A 123 -12.04 14.71 0.42
CA GLY A 123 -11.25 13.48 0.57
C GLY A 123 -11.85 12.49 1.56
N VAL A 124 -13.17 12.56 1.80
CA VAL A 124 -13.87 11.74 2.78
C VAL A 124 -14.70 10.67 2.08
N VAL A 125 -14.52 9.42 2.49
CA VAL A 125 -15.44 8.32 2.18
C VAL A 125 -16.55 8.30 3.22
N THR A 126 -17.79 8.25 2.76
CA THR A 126 -18.99 8.18 3.61
C THR A 126 -19.82 6.97 3.23
N GLU A 127 -20.31 6.23 4.22
CA GLU A 127 -21.21 5.09 4.06
C GLU A 127 -22.35 5.17 5.09
N HIS A 128 -23.57 4.99 4.63
CA HIS A 128 -24.75 4.86 5.49
C HIS A 128 -25.11 3.39 5.62
N LEU A 129 -25.33 2.94 6.85
CA LEU A 129 -25.74 1.57 7.17
C LEU A 129 -27.00 1.59 8.03
N THR A 130 -27.87 0.62 7.80
CA THR A 130 -28.99 0.32 8.69
C THR A 130 -28.67 -0.97 9.43
N ILE A 131 -28.54 -0.90 10.76
CA ILE A 131 -28.22 -2.03 11.64
C ILE A 131 -29.35 -2.19 12.66
N GLY A 132 -30.16 -3.23 12.50
CA GLY A 132 -31.43 -3.36 13.23
C GLY A 132 -32.35 -2.18 12.94
N ALA A 133 -32.70 -1.40 13.96
CA ALA A 133 -33.50 -0.17 13.83
C ALA A 133 -32.65 1.11 13.84
N ASN A 134 -31.32 1.00 13.92
CA ASN A 134 -30.42 2.13 14.06
C ASN A 134 -29.81 2.51 12.71
N GLU A 135 -29.83 3.80 12.40
CA GLU A 135 -29.02 4.38 11.34
C GLU A 135 -27.60 4.60 11.85
N VAL A 136 -26.62 4.12 11.09
CA VAL A 136 -25.20 4.22 11.40
C VAL A 136 -24.50 4.89 10.22
N LEU A 137 -23.77 5.97 10.51
CA LEU A 137 -22.95 6.66 9.53
C LEU A 137 -21.48 6.33 9.77
N ARG A 138 -20.79 5.90 8.72
CA ARG A 138 -19.34 5.70 8.73
C ARG A 138 -18.66 6.74 7.87
N ARG A 139 -17.63 7.39 8.41
CA ARG A 139 -16.75 8.29 7.67
C ARG A 139 -15.31 7.83 7.80
N VAL A 140 -14.58 7.85 6.68
CA VAL A 140 -13.15 7.50 6.64
C VAL A 140 -12.40 8.56 5.85
N TRP A 141 -11.31 9.06 6.42
CA TRP A 141 -10.45 10.05 5.77
C TRP A 141 -9.03 9.98 6.32
N ALA A 142 -8.06 10.54 5.59
CA ALA A 142 -6.73 10.79 6.12
C ALA A 142 -6.63 12.26 6.54
N SER A 143 -6.39 12.51 7.83
CA SER A 143 -6.02 13.83 8.33
C SER A 143 -4.56 14.13 8.00
N GLU A 144 -4.03 15.25 8.48
CA GLU A 144 -2.61 15.57 8.31
C GLU A 144 -1.69 14.50 8.92
N THR A 145 -2.07 13.90 10.06
CA THR A 145 -1.18 13.03 10.84
C THR A 145 -1.68 11.59 11.00
N ALA A 146 -2.96 11.32 10.71
CA ALA A 146 -3.57 10.02 10.99
C ALA A 146 -4.59 9.61 9.93
N LEU A 147 -4.80 8.30 9.80
CA LEU A 147 -6.01 7.77 9.19
C LEU A 147 -7.12 7.75 10.25
N CYS A 148 -8.26 8.34 9.92
CA CYS A 148 -9.40 8.46 10.82
C CYS A 148 -10.56 7.62 10.31
N VAL A 149 -11.12 6.79 11.20
CA VAL A 149 -12.41 6.13 10.98
C VAL A 149 -13.35 6.57 12.08
N GLU A 150 -14.51 7.04 11.69
CA GLU A 150 -15.54 7.51 12.59
C GLU A 150 -16.83 6.75 12.33
N ILE A 151 -17.44 6.26 13.41
CA ILE A 151 -18.72 5.56 13.42
C ILE A 151 -19.68 6.41 14.27
N ILE A 152 -20.73 6.94 13.64
CA ILE A 152 -21.76 7.74 14.29
C ILE A 152 -23.04 6.92 14.33
N GLY A 153 -23.50 6.60 15.53
CA GLY A 153 -24.70 5.79 15.79
C GLY A 153 -24.55 4.97 17.06
N VAL A 154 -25.64 4.35 17.51
CA VAL A 154 -25.63 3.47 18.70
C VAL A 154 -25.50 2.03 18.21
N VAL A 155 -24.27 1.54 18.13
CA VAL A 155 -23.96 0.20 17.65
C VAL A 155 -22.74 -0.36 18.40
N PRO A 156 -22.74 -1.63 18.81
CA PRO A 156 -21.52 -2.25 19.28
C PRO A 156 -20.52 -2.33 18.14
N LEU A 157 -19.24 -2.14 18.43
CA LEU A 157 -18.18 -2.26 17.45
C LEU A 157 -16.98 -2.98 18.06
N ASP A 158 -16.32 -3.77 17.22
CA ASP A 158 -15.03 -4.38 17.53
C ASP A 158 -14.02 -3.98 16.45
N VAL A 159 -12.75 -3.89 16.85
CA VAL A 159 -11.66 -3.43 15.99
C VAL A 159 -10.48 -4.38 16.11
N GLU A 160 -9.92 -4.77 14.97
CA GLU A 160 -8.74 -5.61 14.89
C GLU A 160 -7.74 -5.05 13.87
N LEU A 161 -6.45 -5.06 14.22
CA LEU A 161 -5.38 -4.75 13.29
C LEU A 161 -4.61 -6.01 12.89
N THR A 162 -4.48 -6.27 11.59
CA THR A 162 -3.69 -7.39 11.05
C THR A 162 -2.66 -6.89 10.05
N THR A 163 -1.67 -7.72 9.73
CA THR A 163 -0.60 -7.38 8.79
C THR A 163 -0.10 -8.65 8.11
N PRO A 164 0.28 -8.60 6.82
CA PRO A 164 1.02 -9.66 6.16
C PRO A 164 2.53 -9.62 6.49
N LEU A 165 3.02 -8.54 7.09
CA LEU A 165 4.42 -8.38 7.48
C LEU A 165 4.76 -9.24 8.70
N ARG A 166 6.05 -9.45 8.92
CA ARG A 166 6.52 -10.22 10.07
C ARG A 166 6.23 -9.45 11.35
N LYS A 167 5.41 -10.03 12.21
CA LYS A 167 5.06 -9.46 13.52
C LYS A 167 6.22 -9.66 14.50
N VAL A 168 6.60 -8.57 15.16
CA VAL A 168 7.63 -8.55 16.21
C VAL A 168 6.97 -8.66 17.58
N SER A 169 5.95 -7.85 17.85
CA SER A 169 5.20 -7.88 19.11
C SER A 169 3.77 -7.37 18.92
N ARG A 170 2.88 -7.71 19.86
CA ARG A 170 1.49 -7.22 19.90
C ARG A 170 1.03 -7.03 21.35
N GLU A 171 0.43 -5.88 21.62
CA GLU A 171 -0.25 -5.57 22.88
C GLU A 171 -1.56 -4.84 22.56
N GLY A 172 -2.69 -5.56 22.59
CA GLY A 172 -3.97 -5.02 22.13
C GLY A 172 -3.92 -4.57 20.67
N LEU A 173 -4.18 -3.28 20.43
CA LEU A 173 -4.10 -2.64 19.11
C LEU A 173 -2.69 -2.13 18.76
N SER A 174 -1.74 -2.18 19.71
CA SER A 174 -0.34 -1.88 19.43
C SER A 174 0.29 -3.06 18.70
N LEU A 175 0.81 -2.83 17.50
CA LEU A 175 1.42 -3.83 16.64
C LEU A 175 2.77 -3.33 16.16
N VAL A 176 3.83 -4.08 16.44
CA VAL A 176 5.18 -3.82 15.94
C VAL A 176 5.50 -4.84 14.86
N VAL A 177 5.97 -4.35 13.71
CA VAL A 177 6.30 -5.17 12.54
C VAL A 177 7.73 -4.91 12.11
N ASP A 178 8.31 -5.93 11.49
CA ASP A 178 9.57 -5.86 10.76
C ASP A 178 9.24 -5.48 9.31
N ILE A 179 9.94 -4.48 8.77
CA ILE A 179 9.76 -3.94 7.41
C ILE A 179 11.04 -4.22 6.62
#